data_AF-A0A967T3K4-F1
#
_entry.id   AF-A0A967T3K4-F1
#
_cell.length_a   1.000
_cell.length_b   1.000
_cell.length_c   1.000
_cell.angle_alpha   90.00
_cell.angle_beta   90.00
_cell.angle_gamma   90.00
#
_symmetry.space_group_name_H-M   'P 1'
#
loop_
_entity.id
_entity.type
_entity.pdbx_description
1 polymer ?
#
loop_
_entity_poly.entity_id
_entity_poly.type
_entity_poly.pdbx_seq_one_letter_code
_entity_poly.pdbx_strand_id
1 'polypeptide(L)'
;MAISLEASYRLGMYYLSNDNTTKAERVFKVATNPDGKDNYYRLSALAQLAAIYENQNEQQKAISTYELLSNSTNEERWTAAAKERIDMLRFQAQSEQ
;
A
#
# COMPACT_ATOMS: atom_id res chain seq x y z
N MET A 1 -9.00 18.20 0.90
CA MET A 1 -8.04 17.07 0.96
C MET A 1 -8.69 15.71 0.77
N ALA A 2 -9.78 15.36 1.48
CA ALA A 2 -10.42 14.03 1.37
C ALA A 2 -10.88 13.61 -0.05
N ILE A 3 -11.45 14.54 -0.83
CA ILE A 3 -11.90 14.28 -2.21
C ILE A 3 -10.73 13.84 -3.11
N SER A 4 -9.52 14.36 -2.86
CA SER A 4 -8.32 14.00 -3.64
C SER A 4 -7.91 12.54 -3.40
N LEU A 5 -8.06 12.04 -2.17
CA LEU A 5 -7.68 10.67 -1.81
C LEU A 5 -8.62 9.63 -2.41
N GLU A 6 -9.93 9.86 -2.35
CA GLU A 6 -10.91 8.99 -3.00
C GLU A 6 -10.72 8.96 -4.52
N ALA A 7 -10.61 10.13 -5.15
CA ALA A 7 -10.41 10.23 -6.60
C ALA A 7 -9.12 9.52 -7.05
N SER A 8 -8.03 9.71 -6.29
CA SER A 8 -6.77 9.03 -6.56
C SER A 8 -6.89 7.51 -6.38
N TYR A 9 -7.54 7.05 -5.31
CA TYR A 9 -7.76 5.62 -5.11
C TYR A 9 -8.53 4.99 -6.26
N ARG A 10 -9.67 5.59 -6.65
CA ARG A 10 -10.51 5.09 -7.75
C ARG A 10 -9.75 5.10 -9.08
N LEU A 11 -8.97 6.15 -9.36
CA LEU A 11 -8.15 6.23 -10.57
C LEU A 11 -7.03 5.17 -10.58
N GLY A 12 -6.39 4.93 -9.43
CA GLY A 12 -5.41 3.86 -9.29
C GLY A 12 -6.02 2.48 -9.54
N MET A 13 -7.22 2.22 -9.01
CA MET A 13 -7.95 0.98 -9.27
C MET A 13 -8.34 0.83 -10.75
N TYR A 14 -8.76 1.92 -11.40
CA TYR A 14 -8.99 1.92 -12.85
C TYR A 14 -7.73 1.56 -13.64
N TYR A 15 -6.56 2.08 -13.25
CA TYR A 15 -5.32 1.70 -13.92
C TYR A 15 -4.95 0.24 -13.69
N LEU A 16 -5.16 -0.30 -12.49
CA LEU A 16 -4.95 -1.73 -12.21
C LEU A 16 -5.89 -2.61 -13.04
N SER A 17 -7.17 -2.24 -13.21
CA SER A 17 -8.12 -3.02 -14.03
C SER A 17 -7.81 -3.01 -15.53
N ASN A 18 -6.87 -2.15 -15.96
CA ASN A 18 -6.39 -2.04 -17.34
C ASN A 18 -4.92 -2.48 -17.45
N ASP A 19 -4.43 -3.27 -16.49
CA ASP A 19 -3.04 -3.77 -16.41
C ASP A 19 -1.97 -2.67 -16.45
N ASN A 20 -2.33 -1.43 -16.12
CA ASN A 20 -1.45 -0.27 -16.16
C ASN A 20 -0.83 -0.01 -14.79
N THR A 21 -0.05 -0.98 -14.31
CA THR A 21 0.55 -0.97 -12.96
C THR A 21 1.42 0.26 -12.72
N THR A 22 2.18 0.75 -13.70
CA THR A 22 3.02 1.95 -13.57
C THR A 22 2.20 3.21 -13.28
N LYS A 23 1.06 3.39 -13.96
CA LYS A 23 0.17 4.54 -13.68
C LYS A 23 -0.55 4.37 -12.34
N ALA A 24 -0.98 3.15 -12.00
CA ALA A 24 -1.58 2.86 -10.70
C ALA A 24 -0.63 3.23 -9.56
N GLU A 25 0.63 2.76 -9.62
CA GLU A 25 1.68 3.07 -8.65
C GLU A 25 1.86 4.58 -8.47
N ARG A 26 1.98 5.33 -9.58
CA ARG A 26 2.14 6.79 -9.55
C ARG A 26 0.98 7.47 -8.81
N VAL A 27 -0.25 7.02 -9.06
CA VAL A 27 -1.43 7.61 -8.43
C VAL A 27 -1.51 7.22 -6.96
N PHE A 28 -1.25 5.97 -6.58
CA PHE A 28 -1.31 5.54 -5.19
C PHE A 28 -0.20 6.16 -4.31
N LYS A 29 0.92 6.59 -4.89
CA LYS A 29 1.98 7.32 -4.16
C LYS A 29 1.49 8.57 -3.43
N VAL A 30 0.36 9.17 -3.83
CA VAL A 30 -0.21 10.30 -3.08
C VAL A 30 -0.60 9.91 -1.64
N ALA A 31 -0.86 8.63 -1.38
CA ALA A 31 -1.23 8.13 -0.06
C ALA A 31 -0.06 8.09 0.93
N THR A 32 1.18 8.31 0.49
CA THR A 32 2.33 8.43 1.39
C THR A 32 2.35 9.75 2.15
N ASN A 33 1.60 10.76 1.70
CA ASN A 33 1.39 12.00 2.45
C ASN A 33 0.68 11.68 3.79
N PRO A 34 1.16 12.16 4.95
CA PRO A 34 0.55 11.91 6.26
C PRO A 34 -0.83 12.55 6.47
N ASP A 35 -1.26 13.49 5.60
CA ASP A 35 -2.58 14.12 5.71
C ASP A 35 -3.73 13.09 5.58
N GLY A 36 -4.68 13.13 6.53
CA GLY A 36 -5.78 12.16 6.56
C GLY A 36 -5.31 10.75 6.90
N LYS A 37 -4.42 10.65 7.90
CA LYS A 37 -3.69 9.44 8.34
C LYS A 37 -4.55 8.16 8.34
N ASP A 38 -5.73 8.20 8.95
CA ASP A 38 -6.68 7.10 9.12
C ASP A 38 -7.80 7.07 8.05
N ASN A 39 -7.72 7.89 7.00
CA ASN A 39 -8.71 7.91 5.94
C ASN A 39 -8.73 6.58 5.19
N TYR A 40 -9.91 5.96 5.09
CA TYR A 40 -10.10 4.67 4.43
C TYR A 40 -9.48 4.57 3.04
N TYR A 41 -9.64 5.59 2.18
CA TYR A 41 -9.10 5.57 0.82
C TYR A 41 -7.58 5.68 0.80
N ARG A 42 -7.00 6.41 1.76
CA ARG A 42 -5.55 6.47 1.95
C ARG A 42 -5.00 5.12 2.40
N LEU A 43 -5.60 4.50 3.42
CA LEU A 43 -5.20 3.17 3.91
C LEU A 43 -5.31 2.12 2.79
N SER A 44 -6.40 2.15 2.03
CA SER A 44 -6.61 1.27 0.88
C SER A 44 -5.57 1.50 -0.23
N ALA A 45 -5.25 2.76 -0.54
CA ALA A 45 -4.22 3.10 -1.52
C ALA A 45 -2.81 2.65 -1.07
N LEU A 46 -2.48 2.77 0.22
CA LEU A 46 -1.22 2.24 0.77
C LEU A 46 -1.14 0.72 0.63
N ALA A 47 -2.22 0.00 0.93
CA ALA A 47 -2.27 -1.46 0.77
C ALA A 47 -2.06 -1.88 -0.70
N GLN A 48 -2.72 -1.19 -1.65
CA GLN A 48 -2.54 -1.46 -3.07
C GLN A 48 -1.11 -1.12 -3.55
N LEU A 49 -0.54 -0.02 -3.07
CA LEU A 49 0.84 0.36 -3.40
C LEU A 49 1.85 -0.66 -2.89
N ALA A 50 1.67 -1.16 -1.67
CA ALA A 50 2.52 -2.19 -1.10
C ALA A 50 2.44 -3.50 -1.90
N ALA A 51 1.24 -3.92 -2.30
CA ALA A 51 1.04 -5.10 -3.14
C ALA A 51 1.66 -4.95 -4.53
N ILE A 52 1.64 -3.74 -5.11
CA ILE A 52 2.35 -3.45 -6.37
C ILE A 52 3.85 -3.67 -6.20
N TYR A 53 4.46 -3.13 -5.14
CA TYR A 53 5.90 -3.31 -4.89
C TYR A 53 6.26 -4.76 -4.63
N GLU A 54 5.41 -5.51 -3.92
CA GLU A 54 5.59 -6.94 -3.73
C GLU A 54 5.60 -7.70 -5.08
N ASN A 55 4.62 -7.45 -5.94
CA ASN A 55 4.54 -8.08 -7.26
C ASN A 55 5.70 -7.70 -8.19
N GLN A 56 6.34 -6.56 -7.95
CA GLN A 56 7.54 -6.11 -8.66
C GLN A 56 8.85 -6.65 -8.05
N ASN A 57 8.75 -7.53 -7.05
CA ASN A 57 9.89 -8.05 -6.29
C ASN A 57 10.70 -6.96 -5.54
N GLU A 58 10.10 -5.79 -5.32
CA GLU A 58 10.68 -4.69 -4.56
C GLU A 58 10.34 -4.84 -3.06
N GLN A 59 10.73 -5.98 -2.46
CA GLN A 59 10.33 -6.39 -1.10
C GLN A 59 10.53 -5.27 -0.06
N GLN A 60 11.65 -4.56 -0.08
CA GLN A 60 11.92 -3.50 0.89
C GLN A 60 10.91 -2.35 0.79
N LYS A 61 10.50 -1.96 -0.42
CA LYS A 61 9.49 -0.90 -0.60
C LYS A 61 8.11 -1.39 -0.17
N ALA A 62 7.79 -2.66 -0.43
CA ALA A 62 6.55 -3.28 0.04
C ALA A 62 6.48 -3.26 1.58
N ILE A 63 7.53 -3.72 2.26
CA ILE A 63 7.64 -3.73 3.73
C ILE A 63 7.46 -2.31 4.28
N SER A 64 8.23 -1.32 3.81
CA SER A 64 8.12 0.05 4.30
C SER A 64 6.73 0.66 4.08
N THR A 65 6.04 0.28 2.99
CA THR A 65 4.68 0.76 2.72
C THR A 65 3.65 0.09 3.63
N TYR A 66 3.79 -1.21 3.91
CA TYR A 66 2.96 -1.90 4.90
C TYR A 66 3.22 -1.38 6.34
N GLU A 67 4.46 -1.04 6.70
CA GLU A 67 4.77 -0.40 7.98
C GLU A 67 4.10 0.97 8.10
N LEU A 68 4.13 1.76 7.02
CA LEU A 68 3.40 3.03 6.96
C LEU A 68 1.90 2.82 7.13
N LEU A 69 1.31 1.80 6.50
CA LEU A 69 -0.10 1.43 6.66
C LEU A 69 -0.42 1.08 8.12
N SER A 70 0.35 0.19 8.75
CA SER A 70 0.11 -0.20 10.15
C SER A 70 0.27 0.97 11.13
N ASN A 71 1.22 1.87 10.87
CA ASN A 71 1.44 3.04 11.72
C ASN A 71 0.42 4.17 11.48
N SER A 72 -0.38 4.06 10.41
CA SER A 72 -1.36 5.07 10.00
C SER A 72 -2.72 4.95 10.69
N THR A 73 -3.03 3.81 11.30
CA THR A 73 -4.34 3.56 11.93
C THR A 73 -4.19 2.69 13.19
N ASN A 74 -5.16 2.79 14.09
CA ASN A 74 -5.29 1.87 15.24
C ASN A 74 -6.28 0.73 14.94
N GLU A 75 -6.85 0.68 13.74
CA GLU A 75 -7.76 -0.39 13.35
C GLU A 75 -7.02 -1.74 13.27
N GLU A 76 -7.47 -2.69 14.09
CA GLU A 76 -6.88 -4.02 14.20
C GLU A 76 -6.80 -4.73 12.85
N ARG A 77 -7.86 -4.65 12.03
CA ARG A 77 -7.90 -5.30 10.72
C ARG A 77 -6.75 -4.85 9.80
N TRP A 78 -6.52 -3.54 9.69
CA TRP A 78 -5.46 -3.01 8.83
C TRP A 78 -4.08 -3.31 9.39
N THR A 79 -3.91 -3.13 10.70
CA THR A 79 -2.63 -3.35 11.38
C THR A 79 -2.21 -4.81 11.37
N ALA A 80 -3.14 -5.75 11.63
CA ALA A 80 -2.89 -7.18 11.59
C ALA A 80 -2.53 -7.66 10.17
N ALA A 81 -3.33 -7.26 9.16
CA ALA A 81 -3.05 -7.63 7.77
C ALA A 81 -1.69 -7.09 7.29
N ALA A 82 -1.35 -5.84 7.62
CA ALA A 82 -0.05 -5.27 7.26
C ALA A 82 1.11 -6.02 7.92
N LYS A 83 1.01 -6.33 9.21
CA LYS A 83 2.05 -7.09 9.95
C LYS A 83 2.24 -8.51 9.42
N GLU A 84 1.14 -9.22 9.17
CA GLU A 84 1.17 -10.55 8.58
C GLU A 84 1.93 -10.55 7.24
N ARG A 85 1.65 -9.58 6.36
CA ARG A 85 2.36 -9.45 5.08
C ARG A 85 3.84 -9.11 5.27
N ILE A 86 4.17 -8.23 6.21
CA ILE A 86 5.57 -7.91 6.54
C ILE A 86 6.33 -9.15 6.99
N ASP A 87 5.74 -9.95 7.87
CA ASP A 87 6.37 -11.18 8.39
C ASP A 87 6.58 -12.20 7.28
N MET A 88 5.60 -12.39 6.38
CA MET A 88 5.74 -13.23 5.20
C MET A 88 6.89 -12.78 4.29
N LEU A 89 6.97 -11.48 3.98
CA LEU A 89 8.02 -10.93 3.11
C LEU A 89 9.41 -11.07 3.73
N ARG A 90 9.54 -10.85 5.04
CA ARG A 90 10.81 -11.03 5.76
C ARG A 90 11.24 -12.50 5.81
N PHE A 91 10.29 -13.41 5.98
CA PHE A 91 10.58 -14.85 5.95
C PHE A 91 11.05 -15.30 4.56
N GLN A 92 10.38 -14.86 3.50
CA GLN A 92 10.78 -15.16 2.12
C GLN A 92 12.21 -14.68 1.83
N ALA A 93 12.52 -13.42 2.19
CA ALA A 93 13.85 -12.83 2.00
C ALA A 93 14.97 -13.61 2.71
N GLN A 94 14.67 -14.30 3.82
CA GLN A 94 15.63 -15.14 4.55
C GLN A 94 15.80 -16.53 3.92
N SER A 95 14.76 -17.05 3.27
CA SER A 95 14.80 -18.37 2.62
C SER A 95 15.52 -18.38 1.27
N GLU A 96 15.75 -17.22 0.67
CA GLU A 96 16.48 -17.04 -0.59
C GLU A 96 18.00 -16.81 -0.39
N GLN A 97 18.49 -16.83 0.86
CA GLN A 97 19.90 -16.71 1.25
C GLN A 97 20.52 -18.07 1.58
#